data_AF-A0A2J6QZ01-F1
#
_entry.id   AF-A0A2J6QZ01-F1
#
_cell.length_a   1.000
_cell.length_b   1.000
_cell.length_c   1.000
_cell.angle_alpha   90.00
_cell.angle_beta   90.00
_cell.angle_gamma   90.00
#
_symmetry.space_group_name_H-M   'P 1'
#
loop_
_entity.id
_entity.type
_entity.pdbx_description
1 polymer ?
#
loop_
_entity_poly.entity_id
_entity_poly.type
_entity_poly.pdbx_seq_one_letter_code
_entity_poly.pdbx_strand_id
1 'polypeptide(L)' 'LVFVHGLRGDPIETWKAGNIVWPRDLLPERLLNVRIMTYGYDADVMKFFSNVSRNSINQYSINILEAL' A
#
# COMPACT_ATOMS: atom_id res chain seq x y z
N LEU A 1 2.21 8.14 -17.14
CA LEU A 1 2.87 7.88 -15.84
C LEU A 1 1.81 7.61 -14.79
N VAL A 2 2.01 6.55 -14.01
CA VAL A 2 1.11 6.15 -12.92
C VAL A 2 1.89 6.23 -11.62
N PHE A 3 1.33 6.94 -10.63
CA PHE A 3 1.89 7.11 -9.30
C PHE A 3 1.11 6.25 -8.31
N VAL A 4 1.83 5.43 -7.54
CA VAL A 4 1.24 4.50 -6.57
C VAL A 4 1.70 4.89 -5.18
N HIS A 5 0.77 5.13 -4.26
CA HIS A 5 1.10 5.56 -2.90
C HIS A 5 1.71 4.42 -2.05
N GLY A 6 2.39 4.79 -0.98
CA GLY A 6 2.97 3.83 -0.02
C GLY A 6 1.97 3.34 1.03
N LEU A 7 2.47 2.56 1.99
CA LEU A 7 1.70 2.08 3.15
C LEU A 7 1.02 3.24 3.89
N ARG A 8 -0.27 3.07 4.20
CA ARG A 8 -1.13 4.12 4.80
C ARG A 8 -1.19 5.44 4.00
N GLY A 9 -0.73 5.43 2.75
CA GLY A 9 -0.80 6.58 1.86
C GLY A 9 -2.19 6.77 1.25
N ASP A 10 -2.44 7.98 0.77
CA ASP A 10 -3.63 8.33 -0.01
C ASP A 10 -3.20 8.60 -1.46
N PRO A 11 -4.00 8.22 -2.47
CA PRO A 11 -3.61 8.38 -3.87
C PRO A 11 -3.36 9.82 -4.31
N ILE A 12 -3.86 10.82 -3.57
CA ILE A 12 -3.67 12.24 -3.87
C ILE A 12 -2.85 12.92 -2.77
N GLU A 13 -3.21 12.74 -1.49
CA GLU A 13 -2.57 13.46 -0.38
C GLU A 13 -1.11 13.05 -0.19
N THR A 14 -0.73 11.82 -0.55
CA THR A 14 0.69 11.40 -0.55
C THR A 14 1.57 12.27 -1.46
N TRP A 15 1.00 12.88 -2.50
CA TRP A 15 1.74 13.68 -3.47
C TRP A 15 1.55 15.19 -3.29
N LYS A 16 0.87 15.59 -2.21
CA LYS A 16 0.46 16.96 -1.98
C LYS A 16 1.38 17.67 -0.99
N ALA A 17 1.82 18.87 -1.35
CA ALA A 17 2.53 19.79 -0.49
C ALA A 17 1.77 21.12 -0.46
N GLY A 18 1.05 21.38 0.63
CA GLY A 18 0.13 22.52 0.72
C GLY A 18 -1.01 22.39 -0.29
N ASN A 19 -1.10 23.33 -1.23
CA ASN A 19 -2.09 23.32 -2.31
C ASN A 19 -1.58 22.74 -3.63
N ILE A 20 -0.33 22.26 -3.68
CA ILE A 20 0.29 21.73 -4.89
C ILE A 20 0.34 20.21 -4.84
N VAL A 21 -0.11 19.55 -5.90
CA VAL A 21 0.04 18.12 -6.14
C VAL A 21 1.14 17.93 -7.18
N TRP A 22 2.38 17.71 -6.72
CA TRP A 22 3.56 17.88 -7.56
C TRP A 22 3.60 17.01 -8.85
N PRO A 23 3.08 15.76 -8.88
CA PRO A 23 3.05 15.00 -10.12
C PRO A 23 2.12 15.64 -11.13
N ARG A 24 1.00 16.20 -10.68
CA ARG A 24 0.02 16.84 -11.56
C ARG A 24 0.47 18.23 -12.00
N ASP A 25 1.00 19.03 -11.08
CA ASP A 25 1.18 20.46 -11.29
C ASP A 25 2.58 20.82 -11.81
N LEU A 26 3.61 20.08 -11.43
CA LEU A 26 5.01 20.41 -11.76
C LEU A 26 5.59 19.52 -12.87
N LEU A 27 5.17 18.26 -12.94
CA LEU A 27 5.71 17.30 -13.91
C LEU A 27 5.39 17.64 -15.39
N PRO A 28 4.20 18.17 -15.74
CA PRO A 28 3.90 18.54 -17.12
C PRO A 28 4.85 19.58 -17.72
N GLU A 29 5.48 20.42 -16.89
CA GLU A 29 6.47 21.41 -17.36
C GLU A 29 7.78 20.77 -17.86
N ARG A 30 8.07 19.54 -17.42
CA ARG A 30 9.32 18.84 -17.74
C ARG A 30 9.10 17.70 -18.74
N LEU A 31 7.90 17.12 -18.76
CA LEU A 31 7.53 16.01 -19.63
C LEU A 31 6.28 16.36 -20.44
N LEU A 32 6.49 16.78 -21.68
CA LEU A 32 5.40 17.08 -22.61
C LEU A 32 4.72 15.77 -23.07
N ASN A 33 3.43 15.82 -23.36
CA ASN A 33 2.60 14.71 -23.88
C ASN A 33 2.49 13.47 -22.96
N VAL A 34 2.69 13.63 -21.65
CA VAL A 34 2.50 12.53 -20.70
C VAL A 34 1.17 12.64 -19.98
N ARG A 35 0.40 11.54 -19.94
CA ARG A 35 -0.78 11.44 -19.09
C ARG A 35 -0.38 11.07 -17.67
N ILE A 36 -0.84 11.82 -16.68
CA ILE A 36 -0.51 11.63 -15.26
C ILE A 36 -1.73 11.08 -14.54
N MET A 37 -1.55 10.00 -13.79
CA MET A 37 -2.58 9.35 -13.00
C MET A 37 -2.03 8.94 -11.65
N THR A 38 -2.88 8.92 -10.63
CA THR A 38 -2.58 8.30 -9.35
C THR A 38 -3.48 7.09 -9.15
N TYR A 39 -2.95 6.03 -8.54
CA TYR A 39 -3.67 4.80 -8.28
C TYR A 39 -3.66 4.49 -6.79
N GLY A 40 -4.85 4.17 -6.28
CA GLY A 40 -5.08 3.80 -4.91
C GLY A 40 -5.32 2.33 -4.72
N TYR A 41 -4.69 1.75 -3.71
CA TYR A 41 -5.00 0.40 -3.22
C TYR A 41 -5.14 0.43 -1.69
N ASP A 42 -5.83 -0.56 -1.13
CA ASP A 42 -5.92 -0.71 0.32
C ASP A 42 -4.55 -1.10 0.88
N ALA A 43 -3.82 -0.09 1.35
CA ALA A 43 -2.46 -0.21 1.89
C ALA A 43 -2.46 -0.17 3.44
N ASP A 44 -3.61 -0.42 4.08
CA ASP A 44 -3.68 -0.45 5.54
C ASP A 44 -2.96 -1.68 6.08
N VAL A 45 -1.84 -1.39 6.74
CA VAL A 45 -0.96 -2.33 7.41
C VAL A 45 -1.72 -3.16 8.45
N MET A 46 -2.77 -2.61 9.09
CA MET A 46 -3.57 -3.35 10.05
C MET A 46 -4.36 -4.50 9.39
N LYS A 47 -4.79 -4.37 8.12
CA LYS A 47 -5.43 -5.45 7.37
C LYS A 47 -4.44 -6.48 6.83
N PHE A 48 -3.23 -6.04 6.47
CA PHE A 48 -2.14 -6.95 6.09
C PHE A 48 -1.68 -7.83 7.25
N PHE A 49 -1.68 -7.32 8.48
CA PHE A 49 -1.26 -8.08 9.67
C PHE A 49 -2.41 -8.74 10.44
N SER A 50 -3.68 -8.39 10.21
CA SER A 50 -4.81 -8.93 10.97
C SER A 50 -5.21 -10.35 10.59
N ASN A 51 -4.70 -10.90 9.48
CA ASN A 51 -5.12 -12.23 9.02
C ASN A 51 -4.01 -13.09 8.41
N VAL A 52 -2.83 -13.10 9.03
CA VAL A 52 -1.93 -14.25 8.93
C VAL A 52 -2.26 -15.15 10.11
N SER A 53 -2.83 -16.33 9.86
CA SER A 53 -3.20 -17.26 10.92
C SER A 53 -2.06 -17.40 11.92
N ARG A 54 -2.31 -17.06 13.19
CA ARG A 54 -1.38 -17.30 14.31
C ARG A 54 -1.20 -18.79 14.63
N ASN A 55 -1.70 -19.69 13.78
CA ASN A 55 -1.33 -21.09 13.84
C ASN A 55 0.03 -21.25 13.17
N SER A 56 1.07 -21.01 13.96
CA SER A 56 2.41 -21.47 13.61
C SER A 56 2.39 -22.99 13.36
N ILE A 57 3.28 -23.49 12.50
CA ILE A 57 3.46 -24.94 12.28
C ILE A 57 3.67 -25.66 13.63
N ASN A 58 4.29 -24.99 14.61
CA ASN A 58 4.44 -25.51 15.97
C ASN A 58 3.09 -25.83 16.65
N GLN A 59 2.05 -25.01 16.44
CA GLN A 59 0.72 -25.26 16.98
C GLN A 59 0.10 -26.53 16.38
N TYR A 60 0.31 -26.77 15.08
CA TYR A 60 -0.10 -28.01 14.42
C TYR A 60 0.67 -29.22 14.95
N SER A 61 1.97 -29.09 15.19
CA SER A 61 2.79 -30.16 15.74
C SER A 61 2.39 -30.56 17.16
N ILE A 62 2.02 -29.60 18.02
CA ILE A 62 1.58 -29.88 19.39
C ILE A 62 0.22 -30.59 19.42
N ASN A 63 -0.74 -30.13 18.61
CA ASN A 63 -2.07 -30.76 18.55
C ASN A 63 -2.04 -32.21 18.04
N ILE A 64 -1.04 -32.58 17.24
CA ILE A 64 -0.86 -33.97 16.77
C ILE A 64 -0.22 -34.86 17.86
N LEU A 65 0.62 -34.28 18.73
CA LEU A 65 1.26 -35.00 19.83
C LEU A 65 0.33 -35.22 21.03
N GLU A 66 -0.64 -34.33 21.25
CA GLU A 66 -1.66 -34.48 22.32
C GLU A 66 -2.84 -35.38 21.91
N ALA A 67 -2.98 -35.72 20.63
CA ALA A 67 -4.03 -36.61 20.12
C ALA A 67 -3.64 -38.10 20.12
N LEU A 68 -2.50 -38.45 20.73
CA LEU A 68 -2.03 -39.81 21.04
C LEU A 68 -2.10 -40.06 22.55
#